data_AF-A0A506VEJ8-F1
#
_entry.id   AF-A0A506VEJ8-F1
#
_cell.length_a   1.000
_cell.length_b   1.000
_cell.length_c   1.000
_cell.angle_alpha   90.00
_cell.angle_beta   90.00
_cell.angle_gamma   90.00
#
_symmetry.space_group_name_H-M   'P 1'
#
loop_
_entity.id
_entity.type
_entity.pdbx_description
1 polymer ?
#
loop_
_entity_poly.entity_id
_entity_poly.type
_entity_poly.pdbx_seq_one_letter_code
_entity_poly.pdbx_strand_id
1 'polypeptide(L)'
;MSDFSQTVPELVSWARKNDFSVSLPTERLAFLLAIATLNSERMDGEMSEGELIDAFRHVSKAFEQTHETVMVRANNAINDMVRQRLLNRFTSELADGNAIYRLTPLAIGITDYYIRQREFSTLRLSMQLSIVAQELKRAADAADENGDEFHWHRNVFAPLKYSVAEIFDSIDLTQRLMDEQQQSVKNDIAELLNQDWRAAISSCEMLLSETSGTLRELQDTLEAAGDKLQANLLRIQDATLNSPDLGFIDKLVFDLQNKLDRIISWGQQAIDLWIGYDRHVHKFIRTAIDMDKNRVFAQRLRQSVQNYFEQPWALTWANADRLFDMRDDEMALRDEEVTGELPSELEYEEFNEIREQLAAMIEEALQVYKTENKPLNLGEVMRDYLAQYPRSRHFDVARIVVDQAVRLGVAEADFSGLPAQWQPINDYGAKVQAHVIDKY
;
A
#
# COMPACT_ATOMS: atom_id res chain seq x y z
N MET A 1 -7.40 -5.33 30.91
CA MET A 1 -7.68 -4.42 29.78
C MET A 1 -7.97 -5.30 28.58
N SER A 2 -9.16 -5.23 28.01
CA SER A 2 -9.56 -6.10 26.89
C SER A 2 -8.77 -5.71 25.65
N ASP A 3 -7.98 -6.64 25.11
CA ASP A 3 -7.45 -6.56 23.74
C ASP A 3 -8.61 -6.21 22.79
N PHE A 4 -8.60 -5.00 22.26
CA PHE A 4 -9.57 -4.54 21.27
C PHE A 4 -9.30 -5.26 19.95
N SER A 5 -9.76 -6.50 19.83
CA SER A 5 -9.77 -7.31 18.60
C SER A 5 -11.15 -7.28 17.93
N GLN A 6 -11.90 -6.17 18.08
CA GLN A 6 -13.14 -6.00 17.33
C GLN A 6 -12.80 -5.47 15.94
N THR A 7 -13.27 -6.17 14.91
CA THR A 7 -13.26 -5.65 13.54
C THR A 7 -14.02 -4.32 13.48
N VAL A 8 -13.71 -3.46 12.50
CA VAL A 8 -14.38 -2.14 12.37
C VAL A 8 -15.91 -2.24 12.45
N PRO A 9 -16.59 -3.20 11.81
CA PRO A 9 -18.05 -3.36 11.93
C PRO A 9 -18.55 -3.79 13.32
N GLU A 10 -17.76 -4.59 14.05
CA GLU A 10 -18.09 -5.03 15.40
C GLU A 10 -18.01 -3.85 16.39
N LEU A 11 -17.01 -2.98 16.24
CA LEU A 11 -16.89 -1.78 17.06
C LEU A 11 -18.10 -0.85 16.87
N VAL A 12 -18.57 -0.67 15.64
CA VAL A 12 -19.77 0.12 15.33
C VAL A 12 -21.02 -0.50 15.96
N SER A 13 -21.15 -1.83 15.85
CA SER A 13 -22.26 -2.58 16.47
C SER A 13 -22.24 -2.45 17.99
N TRP A 14 -21.05 -2.50 18.61
CA TRP A 14 -20.86 -2.31 20.05
C TRP A 14 -21.21 -0.89 20.48
N ALA A 15 -20.75 0.14 19.75
CA ALA A 15 -21.07 1.54 20.06
C ALA A 15 -22.59 1.80 19.99
N ARG A 16 -23.26 1.25 18.97
CA ARG A 16 -24.73 1.32 18.83
C ARG A 16 -25.46 0.60 19.96
N LYS A 17 -25.01 -0.60 20.36
CA LYS A 17 -25.62 -1.38 21.44
C LYS A 17 -25.55 -0.66 22.79
N ASN A 18 -24.50 0.12 23.02
CA ASN A 18 -24.31 0.88 24.26
C ASN A 18 -24.88 2.31 24.22
N ASP A 19 -25.51 2.72 23.11
CA ASP A 19 -26.10 4.05 22.92
C ASP A 19 -25.11 5.20 23.22
N PHE A 20 -23.87 5.07 22.75
CA PHE A 20 -22.87 6.14 22.94
C PHE A 20 -23.24 7.36 22.10
N SER A 21 -23.50 8.47 22.79
CA SER A 21 -23.80 9.76 22.17
C SER A 21 -23.26 10.91 23.02
N VAL A 22 -22.76 11.95 22.35
CA VAL A 22 -22.39 13.22 22.98
C VAL A 22 -23.20 14.32 22.28
N SER A 23 -24.01 15.04 23.04
CA SER A 23 -24.86 16.14 22.58
C SER A 23 -24.58 17.35 23.45
N LEU A 24 -23.68 18.20 22.97
CA LEU A 24 -23.25 19.43 23.64
C LEU A 24 -23.59 20.68 22.80
N PRO A 25 -24.86 21.13 22.77
CA PRO A 25 -25.21 22.47 22.29
C PRO A 25 -24.43 23.56 23.01
N THR A 26 -24.35 24.77 22.43
CA THR A 26 -23.57 25.89 22.98
C THR A 26 -23.85 26.17 24.47
N GLU A 27 -25.12 26.12 24.89
CA GLU A 27 -25.51 26.27 26.31
C GLU A 27 -24.95 25.14 27.19
N ARG A 28 -25.06 23.89 26.74
CA ARG A 28 -24.58 22.70 27.46
C ARG A 28 -23.06 22.66 27.54
N LEU A 29 -22.38 23.08 26.47
CA LEU A 29 -20.93 23.22 26.46
C LEU A 29 -20.50 24.33 27.41
N ALA A 30 -21.13 25.51 27.36
CA ALA A 30 -20.84 26.60 28.29
C ALA A 30 -21.04 26.18 29.76
N PHE A 31 -22.08 25.38 30.04
CA PHE A 31 -22.28 24.79 31.36
C PHE A 31 -21.18 23.81 31.75
N LEU A 32 -20.79 22.90 30.87
CA LEU A 32 -19.70 21.96 31.12
C LEU A 32 -18.36 22.70 31.39
N LEU A 33 -18.10 23.77 30.64
CA LEU A 33 -16.92 24.62 30.84
C LEU A 33 -16.97 25.35 32.18
N ALA A 34 -18.12 25.90 32.58
CA ALA A 34 -18.30 26.51 33.89
C ALA A 34 -18.03 25.52 35.03
N ILE A 35 -18.51 24.29 34.92
CA ILE A 35 -18.24 23.20 35.88
C ILE A 35 -16.73 22.93 35.96
N ALA A 36 -16.04 22.83 34.83
CA ALA A 36 -14.61 22.56 34.80
C ALA A 36 -13.78 23.70 35.41
N THR A 37 -14.15 24.95 35.19
CA THR A 37 -13.51 26.09 35.84
C THR A 37 -13.67 26.00 37.36
N LEU A 38 -14.89 25.76 37.85
CA LEU A 38 -15.16 25.58 39.29
C LEU A 38 -14.39 24.41 39.90
N ASN A 39 -14.26 23.31 39.15
CA ASN A 39 -13.49 22.15 39.58
C ASN A 39 -11.98 22.44 39.63
N SER A 40 -11.47 23.30 38.74
CA SER A 40 -10.04 23.66 38.68
C SER A 40 -9.59 24.60 39.80
N GLU A 41 -10.47 25.51 40.24
CA GLU A 41 -10.21 26.47 41.30
C GLU A 41 -10.47 25.90 42.71
N ARG A 42 -10.98 24.66 42.79
CA ARG A 42 -11.36 24.03 44.05
C ARG A 42 -10.16 23.49 44.82
N MET A 43 -10.08 23.86 46.10
CA MET A 43 -9.03 23.42 47.02
C MET A 43 -9.44 22.23 47.89
N ASP A 44 -10.73 22.05 48.19
CA ASP A 44 -11.22 20.95 49.04
C ASP A 44 -12.66 20.54 48.66
N GLY A 45 -12.98 19.26 48.83
CA GLY A 45 -14.29 18.66 48.53
C GLY A 45 -14.58 18.39 47.04
N GLU A 46 -15.65 17.64 46.79
CA GLU A 46 -16.21 17.38 45.45
C GLU A 46 -17.42 18.29 45.20
N MET A 47 -17.82 18.49 43.93
CA MET A 47 -18.91 19.40 43.59
C MET A 47 -20.26 18.89 44.07
N SER A 48 -21.00 19.72 44.80
CA SER A 48 -22.35 19.39 45.28
C SER A 48 -23.42 19.69 44.22
N GLU A 49 -24.64 19.18 44.41
CA GLU A 49 -25.74 19.48 43.50
C GLU A 49 -26.10 20.98 43.51
N GLY A 50 -26.05 21.61 44.69
CA GLY A 50 -26.32 23.04 44.84
C GLY A 50 -25.38 23.90 44.01
N GLU A 51 -24.09 23.57 44.01
CA GLU A 51 -23.06 24.29 43.25
C GLU A 51 -23.24 24.14 41.73
N LEU A 52 -23.65 22.95 41.26
CA LEU A 52 -23.97 22.74 39.85
C LEU A 52 -25.20 23.54 39.41
N ILE A 53 -26.22 23.63 40.26
CA ILE A 53 -27.42 24.42 40.00
C ILE A 53 -27.08 25.92 39.95
N ASP A 54 -26.22 26.38 40.84
CA ASP A 54 -25.76 27.76 40.86
C ASP A 54 -24.92 28.09 39.62
N ALA A 55 -24.01 27.20 39.22
CA ALA A 55 -23.28 27.32 37.96
C ALA A 55 -24.23 27.37 36.75
N PHE A 56 -25.27 26.52 36.73
CA PHE A 56 -26.28 26.53 35.69
C PHE A 56 -27.08 27.85 35.67
N ARG A 57 -27.35 28.43 36.84
CA ARG A 57 -28.04 29.74 36.95
C ARG A 57 -27.23 30.85 36.27
N HIS A 58 -25.90 30.84 36.41
CA HIS A 58 -25.03 31.80 35.71
C HIS A 58 -25.09 31.64 34.19
N VAL A 59 -25.05 30.40 33.70
CA VAL A 59 -25.17 30.10 32.26
C VAL A 59 -26.54 30.51 31.75
N SER A 60 -27.63 30.09 32.42
CA SER A 60 -28.99 30.46 32.03
C SER A 60 -29.21 31.97 31.98
N LYS A 61 -28.52 32.74 32.85
CA LYS A 61 -28.55 34.21 32.82
C LYS A 61 -27.80 34.77 31.60
N ALA A 62 -26.66 34.20 31.23
CA ALA A 62 -25.88 34.61 30.06
C ALA A 62 -26.62 34.36 28.73
N PHE A 63 -27.47 33.34 28.68
CA PHE A 63 -28.31 33.00 27.52
C PHE A 63 -29.72 33.65 27.56
N GLU A 64 -29.96 34.61 28.47
CA GLU A 64 -31.23 35.37 28.57
C GLU A 64 -32.50 34.50 28.72
N GLN A 65 -32.39 33.37 29.43
CA GLN A 65 -33.50 32.42 29.58
C GLN A 65 -34.38 32.74 30.80
N THR A 66 -35.60 32.19 30.83
CA THR A 66 -36.59 32.44 31.90
C THR A 66 -36.12 31.91 33.26
N HIS A 67 -36.25 32.75 34.29
CA HIS A 67 -35.79 32.44 35.65
C HIS A 67 -36.64 31.39 36.36
N GLU A 68 -37.95 31.35 36.06
CA GLU A 68 -38.90 30.46 36.73
C GLU A 68 -38.64 28.97 36.47
N THR A 69 -38.01 28.62 35.35
CA THR A 69 -37.77 27.23 34.93
C THR A 69 -36.34 26.74 35.20
N VAL A 70 -35.48 27.57 35.81
CA VAL A 70 -34.04 27.29 35.95
C VAL A 70 -33.78 25.98 36.70
N MET A 71 -34.50 25.73 37.80
CA MET A 71 -34.30 24.52 38.61
C MET A 71 -34.60 23.23 37.81
N VAL A 72 -35.72 23.21 37.09
CA VAL A 72 -36.10 22.04 36.26
C VAL A 72 -35.11 21.85 35.12
N ARG A 73 -34.69 22.94 34.47
CA ARG A 73 -33.73 22.90 33.36
C ARG A 73 -32.32 22.50 33.82
N ALA A 74 -31.90 22.94 35.01
CA ALA A 74 -30.65 22.53 35.64
C ALA A 74 -30.63 21.03 35.93
N ASN A 75 -31.68 20.50 36.56
CA ASN A 75 -31.80 19.07 36.83
C ASN A 75 -31.80 18.24 35.54
N ASN A 76 -32.50 18.72 34.50
CA ASN A 76 -32.46 18.09 33.19
C ASN A 76 -31.06 18.15 32.56
N ALA A 77 -30.33 19.25 32.75
CA ALA A 77 -28.94 19.40 32.30
C ALA A 77 -28.01 18.40 32.97
N ILE A 78 -28.05 18.34 34.29
CA ILE A 78 -27.17 17.49 35.09
C ILE A 78 -27.47 16.01 34.78
N ASN A 79 -28.74 15.61 34.72
CA ASN A 79 -29.12 14.25 34.38
C ASN A 79 -28.68 13.86 32.96
N ASP A 80 -28.78 14.78 32.00
CA ASP A 80 -28.30 14.58 30.63
C ASP A 80 -26.77 14.43 30.59
N MET A 81 -26.03 15.26 31.33
CA MET A 81 -24.56 15.15 31.46
C MET A 81 -24.13 13.82 32.08
N VAL A 82 -24.88 13.32 33.07
CA VAL A 82 -24.63 12.00 33.66
C VAL A 82 -24.95 10.89 32.65
N ARG A 83 -26.07 10.98 31.93
CA ARG A 83 -26.46 10.00 30.90
C ARG A 83 -25.41 9.90 29.78
N GLN A 84 -24.85 11.03 29.35
CA GLN A 84 -23.81 11.10 28.33
C GLN A 84 -22.40 10.75 28.85
N ARG A 85 -22.29 10.32 30.12
CA ARG A 85 -21.02 9.96 30.78
C ARG A 85 -20.02 11.11 30.87
N LEU A 86 -20.51 12.35 30.97
CA LEU A 86 -19.69 13.55 31.22
C LEU A 86 -19.52 13.82 32.71
N LEU A 87 -20.52 13.46 33.52
CA LEU A 87 -20.47 13.53 34.97
C LEU A 87 -20.73 12.16 35.61
N ASN A 88 -19.99 11.85 36.66
CA ASN A 88 -20.31 10.77 37.59
C ASN A 88 -21.02 11.33 38.81
N ARG A 89 -22.16 10.74 39.17
CA ARG A 89 -22.93 11.10 40.37
C ARG A 89 -22.70 10.06 41.47
N PHE A 90 -22.33 10.52 42.66
CA PHE A 90 -22.25 9.69 43.87
C PHE A 90 -23.20 10.23 44.94
N THR A 91 -23.90 9.34 45.62
CA THR A 91 -24.79 9.71 46.74
C THR A 91 -23.95 9.96 47.99
N SER A 92 -24.14 11.11 48.64
CA SER A 92 -23.42 11.50 49.86
C SER A 92 -24.34 12.29 50.78
N GLU A 93 -24.67 11.75 51.95
CA GLU A 93 -25.56 12.40 52.94
C GLU A 93 -24.93 13.63 53.61
N LEU A 94 -23.62 13.81 53.46
CA LEU A 94 -22.86 14.92 54.06
C LEU A 94 -22.81 16.16 53.16
N ALA A 95 -23.11 16.01 51.87
CA ALA A 95 -23.02 17.08 50.88
C ALA A 95 -24.39 17.72 50.63
N ASP A 96 -24.39 19.02 50.31
CA ASP A 96 -25.60 19.75 49.95
C ASP A 96 -26.28 19.13 48.70
N GLY A 97 -27.58 18.85 48.79
CA GLY A 97 -28.32 18.10 47.78
C GLY A 97 -28.12 16.57 47.80
N ASN A 98 -27.49 16.01 48.83
CA ASN A 98 -27.27 14.56 49.03
C ASN A 98 -26.49 13.86 47.89
N ALA A 99 -25.82 14.62 47.03
CA ALA A 99 -25.10 14.10 45.88
C ALA A 99 -23.83 14.92 45.61
N ILE A 100 -22.78 14.22 45.19
CA ILE A 100 -21.54 14.81 44.69
C ILE A 100 -21.31 14.40 43.23
N TYR A 101 -20.70 15.29 42.47
CA TYR A 101 -20.49 15.14 41.05
C TYR A 101 -19.01 15.30 40.68
N ARG A 102 -18.52 14.42 39.81
CA ARG A 102 -17.15 14.46 39.29
C ARG A 102 -17.14 14.46 37.78
N LEU A 103 -16.25 15.25 37.18
CA LEU A 103 -15.96 15.19 35.75
C LEU A 103 -15.35 13.83 35.42
N THR A 104 -15.86 13.19 34.37
CA THR A 104 -15.28 11.95 33.85
C THR A 104 -14.05 12.24 33.00
N PRO A 105 -13.20 11.24 32.67
CA PRO A 105 -12.08 11.44 31.74
C PRO A 105 -12.52 12.00 30.38
N LEU A 106 -13.72 11.64 29.89
CA LEU A 106 -14.29 12.20 28.68
C LEU A 106 -14.57 13.71 28.82
N ALA A 107 -15.22 14.11 29.91
CA ALA A 107 -15.51 15.51 30.16
C ALA A 107 -14.23 16.32 30.36
N ILE A 108 -13.26 15.81 31.12
CA ILE A 108 -11.95 16.44 31.28
C ILE A 108 -11.28 16.65 29.93
N GLY A 109 -11.29 15.64 29.04
CA GLY A 109 -10.75 15.78 27.69
C GLY A 109 -11.42 16.88 26.87
N ILE A 110 -12.75 16.95 26.90
CA ILE A 110 -13.53 17.99 26.21
C ILE A 110 -13.26 19.37 26.81
N THR A 111 -13.25 19.50 28.14
CA THR A 111 -13.08 20.81 28.80
C THR A 111 -11.65 21.31 28.72
N ASP A 112 -10.67 20.42 28.86
CA ASP A 112 -9.25 20.77 28.75
C ASP A 112 -8.90 21.28 27.35
N TYR A 113 -9.61 20.82 26.31
CA TYR A 113 -9.46 21.33 24.95
C TYR A 113 -9.79 22.82 24.83
N TYR A 114 -10.85 23.29 25.50
CA TYR A 114 -11.29 24.69 25.41
C TYR A 114 -10.69 25.62 26.49
N ILE A 115 -10.49 25.11 27.71
CA ILE A 115 -10.10 25.94 28.86
C ILE A 115 -8.58 26.10 28.95
N ARG A 116 -7.83 25.01 28.71
CA ARG A 116 -6.37 25.09 28.81
C ARG A 116 -5.82 25.68 27.53
N GLN A 117 -5.27 26.89 27.63
CA GLN A 117 -4.37 27.42 26.61
C GLN A 117 -3.13 26.52 26.57
N ARG A 118 -3.12 25.57 25.65
CA ARG A 118 -1.98 24.69 25.45
C ARG A 118 -1.05 25.37 24.46
N GLU A 119 -0.07 26.09 24.98
CA GLU A 119 1.01 26.63 24.16
C GLU A 119 1.96 25.52 23.76
N PHE A 120 2.29 25.49 22.47
CA PHE A 120 3.38 24.67 21.97
C PHE A 120 4.70 25.18 22.56
N SER A 121 5.55 24.27 23.03
CA SER A 121 6.87 24.60 23.57
C SER A 121 7.90 23.57 23.14
N THR A 122 8.90 24.02 22.39
CA THR A 122 10.06 23.21 21.98
C THR A 122 10.83 22.69 23.20
N LEU A 123 10.93 23.50 24.26
CA LEU A 123 11.53 23.08 25.52
C LEU A 123 10.77 21.91 26.15
N ARG A 124 9.43 21.96 26.16
CA ARG A 124 8.60 20.85 26.67
C ARG A 124 8.85 19.57 25.88
N LEU A 125 8.85 19.65 24.55
CA LEU A 125 9.12 18.50 23.69
C LEU A 125 10.52 17.91 23.94
N SER A 126 11.54 18.76 24.03
CA SER A 126 12.92 18.35 24.31
C SER A 126 13.06 17.65 25.67
N MET A 127 12.40 18.19 26.72
CA MET A 127 12.35 17.53 28.04
C MET A 127 11.65 16.17 27.97
N GLN A 128 10.51 16.08 27.26
CA GLN A 128 9.78 14.82 27.08
C GLN A 128 10.63 13.75 26.37
N LEU A 129 11.28 14.14 25.27
CA LEU A 129 12.17 13.24 24.53
C LEU A 129 13.38 12.80 25.37
N SER A 130 13.95 13.70 26.18
CA SER A 130 15.04 13.34 27.09
C SER A 130 14.62 12.31 28.14
N ILE A 131 13.42 12.47 28.71
CA ILE A 131 12.87 11.52 29.70
C ILE A 131 12.63 10.15 29.03
N VAL A 132 12.01 10.14 27.86
CA VAL A 132 11.77 8.90 27.11
C VAL A 132 13.08 8.22 26.76
N ALA A 133 14.07 8.95 26.27
CA ALA A 133 15.37 8.39 25.92
C ALA A 133 16.05 7.71 27.11
N GLN A 134 15.93 8.29 28.31
CA GLN A 134 16.49 7.71 29.52
C GLN A 134 15.72 6.46 29.97
N GLU A 135 14.39 6.50 30.02
CA GLU A 135 13.57 5.36 30.41
C GLU A 135 13.70 4.20 29.43
N LEU A 136 13.72 4.49 28.14
CA LEU A 136 13.86 3.49 27.09
C LEU A 136 15.25 2.86 27.08
N LYS A 137 16.30 3.65 27.34
CA LYS A 137 17.65 3.10 27.50
C LYS A 137 17.72 2.14 28.70
N ARG A 138 17.15 2.53 29.85
CA ARG A 138 17.10 1.65 31.03
C ARG A 138 16.34 0.35 30.75
N ALA A 139 15.21 0.44 30.05
CA ALA A 139 14.44 -0.73 29.65
C ALA A 139 15.21 -1.62 28.66
N ALA A 140 15.96 -1.03 27.72
CA ALA A 140 16.81 -1.77 26.78
C ALA A 140 17.98 -2.46 27.48
N ASP A 141 18.68 -1.76 28.37
CA ASP A 141 19.78 -2.35 29.15
C ASP A 141 19.25 -3.49 30.05
N ALA A 142 18.08 -3.33 30.67
CA ALA A 142 17.44 -4.38 31.47
C ALA A 142 16.95 -5.58 30.61
N ALA A 143 16.52 -5.34 29.37
CA ALA A 143 16.14 -6.40 28.45
C ALA A 143 17.35 -7.26 28.03
N ASP A 144 18.50 -6.61 27.78
CA ASP A 144 19.75 -7.29 27.42
C ASP A 144 20.32 -8.13 28.59
N GLU A 145 20.16 -7.68 29.84
CA GLU A 145 20.58 -8.43 31.03
C GLU A 145 19.80 -9.74 31.21
N ASN A 146 18.57 -9.79 30.69
CA ASN A 146 17.59 -10.87 30.86
C ASN A 146 17.27 -11.15 32.35
N GLY A 147 16.20 -11.88 32.63
CA GLY A 147 15.77 -12.11 34.01
C GLY A 147 14.54 -12.99 34.13
N ASP A 148 13.98 -13.00 35.34
CA ASP A 148 12.71 -13.68 35.62
C ASP A 148 11.50 -12.89 35.11
N GLU A 149 10.31 -13.48 35.20
CA GLU A 149 9.07 -12.84 34.75
C GLU A 149 8.82 -11.49 35.45
N PHE A 150 9.18 -11.40 36.73
CA PHE A 150 9.06 -10.16 37.50
C PHE A 150 9.99 -9.07 36.98
N HIS A 151 11.24 -9.40 36.65
CA HIS A 151 12.20 -8.48 36.02
C HIS A 151 11.65 -7.94 34.70
N TRP A 152 11.18 -8.81 33.81
CA TRP A 152 10.59 -8.40 32.52
C TRP A 152 9.36 -7.50 32.71
N HIS A 153 8.47 -7.85 33.64
CA HIS A 153 7.27 -7.07 33.89
C HIS A 153 7.58 -5.70 34.49
N ARG A 154 8.50 -5.64 35.47
CA ARG A 154 8.82 -4.43 36.23
C ARG A 154 9.78 -3.49 35.52
N ASN A 155 10.80 -4.01 34.85
CA ASN A 155 11.92 -3.23 34.34
C ASN A 155 11.87 -3.01 32.82
N VAL A 156 11.09 -3.81 32.08
CA VAL A 156 10.93 -3.65 30.62
C VAL A 156 9.49 -3.24 30.29
N PHE A 157 8.50 -4.06 30.62
CA PHE A 157 7.11 -3.81 30.25
C PHE A 157 6.53 -2.55 30.91
N ALA A 158 6.66 -2.41 32.24
CA ALA A 158 6.05 -1.28 32.94
C ALA A 158 6.60 0.10 32.50
N PRO A 159 7.92 0.30 32.32
CA PRO A 159 8.44 1.55 31.77
C PRO A 159 7.94 1.83 30.34
N LEU A 160 7.90 0.82 29.47
CA LEU A 160 7.38 0.97 28.11
C LEU A 160 5.89 1.34 28.12
N LYS A 161 5.08 0.66 28.92
CA LYS A 161 3.62 0.79 28.90
C LYS A 161 3.09 2.03 29.60
N TYR A 162 3.65 2.37 30.75
CA TYR A 162 3.09 3.42 31.62
C TYR A 162 3.90 4.72 31.62
N SER A 163 5.08 4.74 30.99
CA SER A 163 5.90 5.95 30.84
C SER A 163 6.12 6.29 29.37
N VAL A 164 6.80 5.42 28.61
CA VAL A 164 7.15 5.72 27.21
C VAL A 164 5.90 5.90 26.35
N ALA A 165 4.92 5.00 26.45
CA ALA A 165 3.67 5.10 25.70
C ALA A 165 2.91 6.40 26.01
N GLU A 166 2.78 6.76 27.28
CA GLU A 166 2.08 7.98 27.73
C GLU A 166 2.79 9.25 27.25
N ILE A 167 4.13 9.27 27.24
CA ILE A 167 4.87 10.41 26.72
C ILE A 167 4.71 10.51 25.19
N PHE A 168 4.73 9.39 24.47
CA PHE A 168 4.42 9.39 23.03
C PHE A 168 3.00 9.87 22.74
N ASP A 169 2.00 9.47 23.55
CA ASP A 169 0.65 10.03 23.48
C ASP A 169 0.63 11.54 23.70
N SER A 170 1.40 12.03 24.69
CA SER A 170 1.51 13.48 24.92
C SER A 170 2.22 14.22 23.80
N ILE A 171 3.18 13.61 23.11
CA ILE A 171 3.87 14.22 21.96
C ILE A 171 2.93 14.26 20.75
N ASP A 172 2.23 13.16 20.44
CA ASP A 172 1.21 13.12 19.38
C ASP A 172 0.13 14.18 19.61
N LEU A 173 -0.37 14.30 20.86
CA LEU A 173 -1.34 15.32 21.22
C LEU A 173 -0.80 16.74 21.03
N THR A 174 0.49 16.95 21.26
CA THR A 174 1.15 18.25 21.06
C THR A 174 1.30 18.59 19.57
N GLN A 175 1.55 17.60 18.72
CA GLN A 175 1.56 17.78 17.27
C GLN A 175 0.17 18.13 16.73
N ARG A 176 -0.89 17.49 17.24
CA ARG A 176 -2.28 17.84 16.86
C ARG A 176 -2.64 19.28 17.23
N LEU A 177 -2.16 19.77 18.37
CA LEU A 177 -2.33 21.17 18.75
C LEU A 177 -1.59 22.11 17.80
N MET A 178 -0.42 21.70 17.29
CA MET A 178 0.28 22.47 16.26
C MET A 178 -0.53 22.54 14.96
N ASP A 179 -1.26 21.48 14.59
CA ASP A 179 -2.13 21.50 13.41
C ASP A 179 -3.27 22.53 13.56
N GLU A 180 -3.85 22.63 14.76
CA GLU A 180 -4.87 23.64 15.07
C GLU A 180 -4.30 25.05 15.05
N GLN A 181 -3.09 25.25 15.59
CA GLN A 181 -2.38 26.51 15.53
C GLN A 181 -2.12 26.92 14.07
N GLN A 182 -1.65 26.00 13.21
CA GLN A 182 -1.50 26.25 11.78
C GLN A 182 -2.82 26.69 11.14
N GLN A 183 -3.94 26.05 11.50
CA GLN A 183 -5.25 26.41 10.96
C GLN A 183 -5.72 27.78 11.46
N SER A 184 -5.46 28.13 12.73
CA SER A 184 -5.71 29.46 13.27
C SER A 184 -4.92 30.52 12.50
N VAL A 185 -3.61 30.31 12.32
CA VAL A 185 -2.75 31.24 11.57
C VAL A 185 -3.24 31.42 10.13
N LYS A 186 -3.71 30.35 9.47
CA LYS A 186 -4.32 30.46 8.13
C LYS A 186 -5.56 31.34 8.12
N ASN A 187 -6.41 31.23 9.15
CA ASN A 187 -7.59 32.07 9.29
C ASN A 187 -7.19 33.53 9.57
N ASP A 188 -6.23 33.75 10.46
CA ASP A 188 -5.71 35.08 10.78
C ASP A 188 -5.14 35.77 9.54
N ILE A 189 -4.34 35.07 8.74
CA ILE A 189 -3.83 35.56 7.45
C ILE A 189 -4.98 35.90 6.51
N ALA A 190 -5.99 35.04 6.40
CA ALA A 190 -7.15 35.29 5.54
C ALA A 190 -7.95 36.52 5.99
N GLU A 191 -8.15 36.72 7.29
CA GLU A 191 -8.83 37.88 7.86
C GLU A 191 -8.02 39.16 7.67
N LEU A 192 -6.72 39.13 7.95
CA LEU A 192 -5.80 40.26 7.73
C LEU A 192 -5.80 40.70 6.26
N LEU A 193 -5.70 39.75 5.33
CA LEU A 193 -5.77 40.04 3.90
C LEU A 193 -7.17 40.51 3.46
N ASN A 194 -8.23 40.13 4.15
CA ASN A 194 -9.57 40.60 3.82
C ASN A 194 -9.85 42.01 4.33
N GLN A 195 -9.26 42.43 5.45
CA GLN A 195 -9.41 43.78 5.98
C GLN A 195 -8.52 44.77 5.22
N ASP A 196 -7.20 44.60 5.29
CA ASP A 196 -6.21 45.57 4.79
C ASP A 196 -5.05 44.89 4.08
N TRP A 197 -5.32 44.34 2.90
CA TRP A 197 -4.41 43.47 2.16
C TRP A 197 -2.98 43.97 1.89
N ARG A 198 -2.72 45.29 1.92
CA ARG A 198 -1.40 45.88 1.68
C ARG A 198 -0.63 46.11 2.97
N ALA A 199 -1.31 46.58 4.01
CA ALA A 199 -0.70 46.75 5.33
C ALA A 199 -0.46 45.38 6.00
N ALA A 200 -1.31 44.39 5.68
CA ALA A 200 -1.25 43.04 6.20
C ALA A 200 -0.09 42.19 5.67
N ILE A 201 0.57 42.55 4.55
CA ILE A 201 1.60 41.71 3.92
C ILE A 201 2.73 41.38 4.92
N SER A 202 3.27 42.41 5.58
CA SER A 202 4.35 42.22 6.55
C SER A 202 3.92 41.38 7.75
N SER A 203 2.68 41.52 8.20
CA SER A 203 2.12 40.72 9.28
C SER A 203 1.93 39.25 8.85
N CYS A 204 1.46 39.01 7.63
CA CYS A 204 1.30 37.67 7.08
C CYS A 204 2.66 36.97 6.90
N GLU A 205 3.67 37.68 6.38
CA GLU A 205 5.04 37.14 6.25
C GLU A 205 5.63 36.77 7.62
N MET A 206 5.40 37.59 8.65
CA MET A 206 5.82 37.29 10.02
C MET A 206 5.16 36.01 10.54
N LEU A 207 3.84 35.89 10.42
CA LEU A 207 3.10 34.70 10.84
C LEU A 207 3.54 33.43 10.10
N LEU A 208 3.78 33.54 8.79
CA LEU A 208 4.27 32.43 7.96
C LEU A 208 5.68 31.99 8.39
N SER A 209 6.58 32.95 8.60
CA SER A 209 7.97 32.69 9.00
C SER A 209 8.06 32.11 10.41
N GLU A 210 7.29 32.64 11.35
CA GLU A 210 7.27 32.15 12.75
C GLU A 210 6.74 30.72 12.81
N THR A 211 5.62 30.44 12.14
CA THR A 211 5.06 29.08 12.09
C THR A 211 6.03 28.11 11.40
N SER A 212 6.71 28.54 10.33
CA SER A 212 7.73 27.73 9.65
C SER A 212 8.90 27.39 10.57
N GLY A 213 9.39 28.38 11.33
CA GLY A 213 10.44 28.20 12.32
C GLY A 213 10.05 27.18 13.39
N THR A 214 8.86 27.35 13.98
CA THR A 214 8.33 26.43 15.00
C THR A 214 8.21 24.99 14.50
N LEU A 215 7.70 24.77 13.27
CA LEU A 215 7.62 23.43 12.69
C LEU A 215 8.99 22.81 12.46
N ARG A 216 9.97 23.60 11.98
CA ARG A 216 11.33 23.11 11.73
C ARG A 216 12.03 22.75 13.04
N GLU A 217 11.94 23.59 14.06
CA GLU A 217 12.51 23.30 15.39
C GLU A 217 11.90 22.03 16.01
N LEU A 218 10.59 21.84 15.86
CA LEU A 218 9.88 20.63 16.29
C LEU A 218 10.46 19.40 15.58
N GLN A 219 10.52 19.44 14.25
CA GLN A 219 11.00 18.31 13.45
C GLN A 219 12.48 17.99 13.73
N ASP A 220 13.34 19.01 13.83
CA ASP A 220 14.76 18.84 14.15
C ASP A 220 14.94 18.15 15.51
N THR A 221 14.13 18.52 16.50
CA THR A 221 14.17 17.92 17.83
C THR A 221 13.71 16.46 17.80
N LEU A 222 12.66 16.15 17.03
CA LEU A 222 12.17 14.78 16.85
C LEU A 222 13.18 13.90 16.10
N GLU A 223 13.73 14.38 14.98
CA GLU A 223 14.72 13.66 14.18
C GLU A 223 16.00 13.37 14.98
N ALA A 224 16.50 14.36 15.74
CA ALA A 224 17.71 14.21 16.54
C ALA A 224 17.60 13.14 17.65
N ALA A 225 16.38 12.91 18.16
CA ALA A 225 16.11 11.89 19.17
C ALA A 225 15.62 10.56 18.56
N GLY A 226 14.93 10.61 17.42
CA GLY A 226 14.21 9.50 16.80
C GLY A 226 15.07 8.26 16.61
N ASP A 227 16.24 8.40 15.96
CA ASP A 227 17.13 7.27 15.69
C ASP A 227 17.60 6.56 16.97
N LYS A 228 17.87 7.33 18.04
CA LYS A 228 18.32 6.78 19.32
C LYS A 228 17.19 6.05 20.04
N LEU A 229 15.97 6.56 19.93
CA LEU A 229 14.79 5.90 20.48
C LEU A 229 14.51 4.60 19.71
N GLN A 230 14.52 4.66 18.38
CA GLN A 230 14.30 3.50 17.53
C GLN A 230 15.35 2.40 17.76
N ALA A 231 16.63 2.77 17.91
CA ALA A 231 17.70 1.82 18.23
C ALA A 231 17.47 1.09 19.55
N ASN A 232 17.01 1.78 20.60
CA ASN A 232 16.72 1.13 21.89
C ASN A 232 15.45 0.26 21.83
N LEU A 233 14.42 0.66 21.08
CA LEU A 233 13.26 -0.20 20.84
C LEU A 233 13.66 -1.47 20.10
N LEU A 234 14.54 -1.36 19.09
CA LEU A 234 15.06 -2.52 18.36
C LEU A 234 15.88 -3.45 19.26
N ARG A 235 16.71 -2.91 20.17
CA ARG A 235 17.42 -3.74 21.17
C ARG A 235 16.46 -4.55 22.04
N ILE A 236 15.38 -3.94 22.52
CA ILE A 236 14.37 -4.64 23.31
C ILE A 236 13.68 -5.72 22.47
N GLN A 237 13.35 -5.41 21.21
CA GLN A 237 12.76 -6.36 20.27
C GLN A 237 13.68 -7.57 20.06
N ASP A 238 14.96 -7.33 19.80
CA ASP A 238 15.97 -8.37 19.61
C ASP A 238 16.10 -9.27 20.84
N ALA A 239 16.06 -8.70 22.05
CA ALA A 239 16.09 -9.45 23.30
C ALA A 239 14.83 -10.33 23.51
N THR A 240 13.69 -9.97 22.91
CA THR A 240 12.43 -10.73 23.01
C THR A 240 12.24 -11.81 21.94
N LEU A 241 13.00 -11.79 20.83
CA LEU A 241 12.85 -12.70 19.68
C LEU A 241 12.86 -14.19 20.04
N ASN A 242 13.68 -14.58 21.02
CA ASN A 242 13.89 -15.99 21.37
C ASN A 242 12.94 -16.51 22.46
N SER A 243 12.06 -15.66 23.00
CA SER A 243 11.24 -15.94 24.17
C SER A 243 9.74 -15.83 23.85
N PRO A 244 9.06 -16.93 23.48
CA PRO A 244 7.65 -16.89 23.08
C PRO A 244 6.71 -16.40 24.18
N ASP A 245 7.08 -16.54 25.45
CA ASP A 245 6.30 -16.09 26.61
C ASP A 245 6.27 -14.55 26.74
N LEU A 246 7.15 -13.83 26.02
CA LEU A 246 7.27 -12.37 26.05
C LEU A 246 6.56 -11.67 24.87
N GLY A 247 5.69 -12.38 24.13
CA GLY A 247 5.01 -11.82 22.96
C GLY A 247 4.19 -10.55 23.22
N PHE A 248 3.74 -10.32 24.46
CA PHE A 248 3.06 -9.07 24.83
C PHE A 248 3.99 -7.85 24.89
N ILE A 249 5.29 -8.06 25.18
CA ILE A 249 6.32 -7.01 25.14
C ILE A 249 6.68 -6.71 23.69
N ASP A 250 6.88 -7.74 22.86
CA ASP A 250 7.16 -7.57 21.43
C ASP A 250 6.05 -6.78 20.73
N LYS A 251 4.78 -7.13 20.97
CA LYS A 251 3.63 -6.35 20.47
C LYS A 251 3.67 -4.88 20.93
N LEU A 252 4.00 -4.63 22.21
CA LEU A 252 4.10 -3.27 22.75
C LEU A 252 5.23 -2.48 22.09
N VAL A 253 6.41 -3.10 21.90
CA VAL A 253 7.55 -2.48 21.24
C VAL A 253 7.21 -2.14 19.79
N PHE A 254 6.57 -3.07 19.07
CA PHE A 254 6.08 -2.83 17.72
C PHE A 254 5.08 -1.67 17.64
N ASP A 255 4.12 -1.61 18.58
CA ASP A 255 3.17 -0.49 18.66
C ASP A 255 3.89 0.85 18.91
N LEU A 256 4.91 0.86 19.77
CA LEU A 256 5.72 2.05 20.06
C LEU A 256 6.58 2.50 18.87
N GLN A 257 7.18 1.56 18.13
CA GLN A 257 7.93 1.83 16.90
C GLN A 257 7.01 2.47 15.85
N ASN A 258 5.86 1.84 15.56
CA ASN A 258 4.89 2.39 14.61
C ASN A 258 4.40 3.79 15.00
N LYS A 259 4.23 4.03 16.30
CA LYS A 259 3.82 5.32 16.82
C LYS A 259 4.91 6.38 16.66
N LEU A 260 6.15 6.04 16.96
CA LEU A 260 7.30 6.92 16.74
C LEU A 260 7.46 7.28 15.25
N ASP A 261 7.36 6.29 14.37
CA ASP A 261 7.43 6.50 12.92
C ASP A 261 6.29 7.42 12.44
N ARG A 262 5.07 7.23 12.94
CA ARG A 262 3.93 8.11 12.64
C ARG A 262 4.19 9.54 13.10
N ILE A 263 4.71 9.74 14.31
CA ILE A 263 5.03 11.06 14.90
C ILE A 263 6.09 11.78 14.04
N ILE A 264 7.17 11.10 13.66
CA ILE A 264 8.24 11.69 12.85
C ILE A 264 7.76 11.97 11.41
N SER A 265 7.04 11.02 10.81
CA SER A 265 6.51 11.17 9.45
C SER A 265 5.50 12.32 9.34
N TRP A 266 4.65 12.51 10.35
CA TRP A 266 3.69 13.62 10.36
C TRP A 266 4.39 14.97 10.36
N GLY A 267 5.42 15.16 11.19
CA GLY A 267 6.10 16.44 11.30
C GLY A 267 6.74 16.90 9.97
N GLN A 268 7.34 15.98 9.21
CA GLN A 268 7.85 16.29 7.87
C GLN A 268 6.72 16.62 6.88
N GLN A 269 5.63 15.85 6.89
CA GLN A 269 4.47 16.12 6.04
C GLN A 269 3.84 17.49 6.33
N ALA A 270 3.75 17.87 7.62
CA ALA A 270 3.22 19.16 8.04
C ALA A 270 4.08 20.33 7.54
N ILE A 271 5.41 20.19 7.52
CA ILE A 271 6.33 21.17 6.93
C ILE A 271 6.07 21.32 5.43
N ASP A 272 5.97 20.20 4.69
CA ASP A 272 5.77 20.24 3.24
C ASP A 272 4.42 20.89 2.86
N LEU A 273 3.36 20.57 3.61
CA LEU A 273 2.05 21.20 3.46
C LEU A 273 2.11 22.71 3.78
N TRP A 274 2.86 23.09 4.81
CA TRP A 274 3.04 24.49 5.18
C TRP A 274 3.82 25.28 4.11
N ILE A 275 4.89 24.71 3.56
CA ILE A 275 5.62 25.29 2.41
C ILE A 275 4.70 25.45 1.20
N GLY A 276 3.81 24.48 0.96
CA GLY A 276 2.77 24.57 -0.06
C GLY A 276 1.83 25.76 0.17
N TYR A 277 1.38 25.95 1.40
CA TYR A 277 0.54 27.09 1.79
C TYR A 277 1.28 28.42 1.67
N ASP A 278 2.51 28.52 2.18
CA ASP A 278 3.37 29.71 2.07
C ASP A 278 3.52 30.15 0.60
N ARG A 279 3.86 29.21 -0.29
CA ARG A 279 3.98 29.48 -1.73
C ARG A 279 2.66 29.95 -2.32
N HIS A 280 1.55 29.38 -1.88
CA HIS A 280 0.22 29.79 -2.33
C HIS A 280 -0.11 31.22 -1.88
N VAL A 281 0.19 31.59 -0.64
CA VAL A 281 -0.01 32.97 -0.14
C VAL A 281 0.83 33.96 -0.93
N HIS A 282 2.13 33.68 -1.14
CA HIS A 282 2.99 34.54 -1.96
C HIS A 282 2.50 34.66 -3.41
N LYS A 283 2.00 33.57 -4.00
CA LYS A 283 1.37 33.60 -5.33
C LYS A 283 0.11 34.46 -5.32
N PHE A 284 -0.71 34.38 -4.28
CA PHE A 284 -1.91 35.19 -4.12
C PHE A 284 -1.56 36.68 -3.99
N ILE A 285 -0.58 37.04 -3.18
CA ILE A 285 -0.09 38.43 -3.06
C ILE A 285 0.33 38.95 -4.44
N ARG A 286 1.16 38.20 -5.17
CA ARG A 286 1.65 38.61 -6.50
C ARG A 286 0.56 38.71 -7.57
N THR A 287 -0.46 37.86 -7.50
CA THR A 287 -1.48 37.75 -8.56
C THR A 287 -2.70 38.63 -8.29
N ALA A 288 -3.18 38.65 -7.05
CA ALA A 288 -4.41 39.34 -6.67
C ALA A 288 -4.14 40.74 -6.09
N ILE A 289 -3.12 40.90 -5.25
CA ILE A 289 -2.86 42.15 -4.52
C ILE A 289 -1.95 43.08 -5.31
N ASP A 290 -0.89 42.57 -5.93
CA ASP A 290 0.01 43.43 -6.71
C ASP A 290 -0.65 43.96 -8.00
N MET A 291 -1.54 43.18 -8.60
CA MET A 291 -2.27 43.54 -9.82
C MET A 291 -3.45 44.49 -9.57
N ASP A 292 -4.10 44.40 -8.41
CA ASP A 292 -5.13 45.32 -7.98
C ASP A 292 -4.67 45.88 -6.64
N LYS A 293 -4.04 47.06 -6.55
CA LYS A 293 -3.47 47.53 -5.25
C LYS A 293 -4.49 48.17 -4.31
N ASN A 294 -5.60 48.66 -4.87
CA ASN A 294 -6.64 49.41 -4.14
C ASN A 294 -7.98 48.67 -4.04
N ARG A 295 -8.05 47.42 -4.50
CA ARG A 295 -9.18 46.48 -4.43
C ARG A 295 -10.36 46.90 -5.30
N VAL A 296 -10.07 47.75 -6.27
CA VAL A 296 -11.08 48.38 -7.13
C VAL A 296 -11.59 47.37 -8.14
N PHE A 297 -10.71 46.55 -8.71
CA PHE A 297 -11.10 45.53 -9.67
C PHE A 297 -11.96 44.45 -9.00
N ALA A 298 -11.52 43.91 -7.86
CA ALA A 298 -12.27 42.87 -7.15
C ALA A 298 -13.65 43.35 -6.67
N GLN A 299 -13.75 44.58 -6.16
CA GLN A 299 -15.04 45.16 -5.74
C GLN A 299 -15.98 45.38 -6.94
N ARG A 300 -15.47 45.94 -8.04
CA ARG A 300 -16.27 46.15 -9.26
C ARG A 300 -16.67 44.84 -9.91
N LEU A 301 -15.82 43.81 -9.88
CA LEU A 301 -16.15 42.49 -10.37
C LEU A 301 -17.31 41.89 -9.56
N ARG A 302 -17.29 42.00 -8.23
CA ARG A 302 -18.41 41.56 -7.38
C ARG A 302 -19.71 42.29 -7.72
N GLN A 303 -19.65 43.62 -7.88
CA GLN A 303 -20.81 44.42 -8.30
C GLN A 303 -21.29 44.04 -9.71
N SER A 304 -20.35 43.76 -10.63
CA SER A 304 -20.65 43.30 -11.99
C SER A 304 -21.34 41.95 -12.01
N VAL A 305 -21.02 41.03 -11.09
CA VAL A 305 -21.71 39.74 -10.97
C VAL A 305 -23.14 39.95 -10.48
N GLN A 306 -23.35 40.85 -9.52
CA GLN A 306 -24.70 41.18 -9.03
C GLN A 306 -25.58 41.79 -10.12
N ASN A 307 -25.00 42.68 -10.94
CA ASN A 307 -25.73 43.41 -11.98
C ASN A 307 -25.64 42.72 -13.37
N TYR A 308 -25.07 41.52 -13.46
CA TYR A 308 -24.79 40.85 -14.73
C TYR A 308 -26.05 40.67 -15.59
N PHE A 309 -27.19 40.40 -14.95
CA PHE A 309 -28.46 40.17 -15.66
C PHE A 309 -29.14 41.44 -16.19
N GLU A 310 -28.70 42.64 -15.79
CA GLU A 310 -29.21 43.90 -16.34
C GLU A 310 -28.70 44.13 -17.76
N GLN A 311 -27.43 43.79 -18.02
CA GLN A 311 -26.81 43.87 -19.34
C GLN A 311 -25.80 42.72 -19.52
N PRO A 312 -26.28 41.51 -19.92
CA PRO A 312 -25.43 40.34 -20.07
C PRO A 312 -24.42 40.52 -21.20
N TRP A 313 -23.22 39.96 -21.00
CA TRP A 313 -22.15 39.92 -21.99
C TRP A 313 -21.42 38.58 -21.90
N ALA A 314 -20.84 38.13 -23.01
CA ALA A 314 -20.11 36.87 -23.07
C ALA A 314 -18.67 37.09 -23.55
N LEU A 315 -17.74 36.32 -23.00
CA LEU A 315 -16.38 36.24 -23.53
C LEU A 315 -16.38 35.47 -24.85
N THR A 316 -15.66 35.99 -25.83
CA THR A 316 -15.34 35.25 -27.05
C THR A 316 -14.07 34.44 -26.81
N TRP A 317 -14.04 33.21 -27.33
CA TRP A 317 -12.88 32.34 -27.26
C TRP A 317 -12.74 31.59 -28.59
N ALA A 318 -11.52 31.18 -28.92
CA ALA A 318 -11.25 30.47 -30.16
C ALA A 318 -11.81 29.05 -30.08
N ASN A 319 -12.88 28.78 -30.83
CA ASN A 319 -13.49 27.45 -30.91
C ASN A 319 -13.34 26.92 -32.34
N ALA A 320 -12.22 26.26 -32.61
CA ALA A 320 -12.00 25.62 -33.90
C ALA A 320 -12.93 24.41 -34.05
N ASP A 321 -13.44 24.20 -35.25
CA ASP A 321 -14.22 23.00 -35.56
C ASP A 321 -13.36 21.77 -35.32
N ARG A 322 -13.92 20.80 -34.58
CA ARG A 322 -13.25 19.53 -34.34
C ARG A 322 -13.17 18.77 -35.66
N LEU A 323 -12.09 18.04 -35.86
CA LEU A 323 -11.97 17.13 -36.98
C LEU A 323 -13.05 16.06 -36.85
N PHE A 324 -13.96 16.02 -37.81
CA PHE A 324 -14.91 14.92 -37.93
C PHE A 324 -14.17 13.72 -38.49
N ASP A 325 -14.07 12.67 -37.68
CA ASP A 325 -13.54 11.39 -38.09
C ASP A 325 -14.69 10.40 -38.30
N MET A 326 -14.51 9.49 -39.24
CA MET A 326 -15.43 8.36 -39.39
C MET A 326 -15.17 7.39 -38.24
N ARG A 327 -16.21 6.70 -37.78
CA ARG A 327 -15.97 5.58 -36.85
C ARG A 327 -15.22 4.50 -37.62
N ASP A 328 -14.12 4.00 -37.05
CA ASP A 328 -13.56 2.72 -37.45
C ASP A 328 -14.59 1.64 -37.11
N ASP A 329 -15.38 1.22 -38.11
CA ASP A 329 -16.34 0.12 -37.99
C ASP A 329 -15.64 -1.26 -37.95
N GLU A 330 -14.31 -1.33 -37.95
CA GLU A 330 -13.55 -2.59 -37.94
C GLU A 330 -13.55 -3.31 -36.57
N MET A 331 -13.96 -2.67 -35.47
CA MET A 331 -13.95 -3.32 -34.14
C MET A 331 -15.30 -3.88 -33.66
N ALA A 332 -16.34 -3.93 -34.51
CA ALA A 332 -17.66 -4.40 -34.07
C ALA A 332 -18.35 -5.47 -34.94
N LEU A 333 -17.70 -5.99 -35.99
CA LEU A 333 -18.30 -7.04 -36.82
C LEU A 333 -17.32 -8.20 -37.09
N ARG A 334 -17.24 -9.07 -36.06
CA ARG A 334 -16.90 -10.51 -36.04
C ARG A 334 -15.70 -10.85 -35.15
N ASP A 335 -15.99 -11.23 -33.90
CA ASP A 335 -15.11 -12.04 -33.04
C ASP A 335 -15.01 -13.51 -33.50
N GLU A 336 -15.66 -13.88 -34.60
CA GLU A 336 -15.52 -15.21 -35.19
C GLU A 336 -14.44 -15.15 -36.27
N GLU A 337 -13.18 -15.34 -35.85
CA GLU A 337 -12.20 -15.96 -36.73
C GLU A 337 -12.81 -17.28 -37.20
N VAL A 338 -13.31 -17.30 -38.44
CA VAL A 338 -13.82 -18.51 -39.08
C VAL A 338 -12.63 -19.45 -39.29
N THR A 339 -12.37 -20.26 -38.28
CA THR A 339 -11.44 -21.39 -38.36
C THR A 339 -12.19 -22.54 -39.02
N GLY A 340 -11.68 -23.03 -40.14
CA GLY A 340 -12.28 -24.17 -40.84
C GLY A 340 -12.29 -25.41 -39.93
N GLU A 341 -13.39 -26.15 -39.93
CA GLU A 341 -13.49 -27.41 -39.18
C GLU A 341 -12.51 -28.45 -39.74
N LEU A 342 -11.66 -29.02 -38.87
CA LEU A 342 -10.80 -30.15 -39.25
C LEU A 342 -11.63 -31.46 -39.29
N PRO A 343 -11.41 -32.34 -40.29
CA PRO A 343 -12.05 -33.65 -40.34
C PRO A 343 -11.73 -34.51 -39.11
N SER A 344 -12.72 -35.26 -38.63
CA SER A 344 -12.71 -35.90 -37.32
C SER A 344 -12.00 -37.26 -37.24
N GLU A 345 -11.56 -37.86 -38.34
CA GLU A 345 -11.00 -39.21 -38.31
C GLU A 345 -9.68 -39.34 -39.07
N LEU A 346 -8.75 -40.05 -38.44
CA LEU A 346 -7.41 -40.34 -38.94
C LEU A 346 -7.45 -41.75 -39.54
N GLU A 347 -7.39 -41.84 -40.87
CA GLU A 347 -7.30 -43.11 -41.59
C GLU A 347 -5.83 -43.54 -41.70
N TYR A 348 -5.53 -44.80 -41.37
CA TYR A 348 -4.20 -45.39 -41.55
C TYR A 348 -4.23 -46.38 -42.72
N GLU A 349 -3.23 -46.30 -43.59
CA GLU A 349 -2.96 -47.31 -44.62
C GLU A 349 -1.71 -48.12 -44.26
N GLU A 350 -1.79 -49.45 -44.31
CA GLU A 350 -0.62 -50.32 -44.14
C GLU A 350 0.20 -50.39 -45.44
N PHE A 351 1.46 -49.98 -45.37
CA PHE A 351 2.42 -50.12 -46.46
C PHE A 351 3.20 -51.44 -46.32
N ASN A 352 2.96 -52.39 -47.22
CA ASN A 352 3.55 -53.73 -47.15
C ASN A 352 4.83 -53.79 -48.02
N GLU A 353 6.01 -53.75 -47.40
CA GLU A 353 7.30 -53.77 -48.09
C GLU A 353 7.71 -55.18 -48.55
N ILE A 354 7.27 -55.58 -49.75
CA ILE A 354 7.72 -56.80 -50.46
C ILE A 354 9.25 -56.82 -50.70
N ARG A 355 9.95 -55.70 -50.47
CA ARG A 355 11.40 -55.53 -50.71
C ARG A 355 12.29 -56.37 -49.78
N GLU A 356 11.95 -56.50 -48.49
CA GLU A 356 12.79 -57.24 -47.53
C GLU A 356 12.82 -58.74 -47.83
N GLN A 357 11.67 -59.32 -48.19
CA GLN A 357 11.59 -60.73 -48.59
C GLN A 357 12.46 -61.02 -49.81
N LEU A 358 12.46 -60.11 -50.79
CA LEU A 358 13.28 -60.24 -52.00
C LEU A 358 14.78 -60.18 -51.67
N ALA A 359 15.19 -59.30 -50.74
CA ALA A 359 16.57 -59.20 -50.31
C ALA A 359 17.06 -60.47 -49.61
N ALA A 360 16.25 -61.05 -48.73
CA ALA A 360 16.59 -62.31 -48.06
C ALA A 360 16.77 -63.47 -49.05
N MET A 361 15.89 -63.58 -50.05
CA MET A 361 16.00 -64.63 -51.07
C MET A 361 17.27 -64.49 -51.93
N ILE A 362 17.64 -63.26 -52.31
CA ILE A 362 18.85 -63.00 -53.12
C ILE A 362 20.11 -63.29 -52.28
N GLU A 363 20.12 -62.92 -51.00
CA GLU A 363 21.23 -63.22 -50.10
C GLU A 363 21.48 -64.72 -49.97
N GLU A 364 20.43 -65.52 -49.75
CA GLU A 364 20.53 -66.98 -49.65
C GLU A 364 21.09 -67.59 -50.95
N ALA A 365 20.63 -67.10 -52.10
CA ALA A 365 21.09 -67.61 -53.39
C ALA A 365 22.55 -67.21 -53.71
N LEU A 366 23.01 -66.04 -53.26
CA LEU A 366 24.40 -65.62 -53.44
C LEU A 366 25.38 -66.31 -52.46
N GLN A 367 24.92 -66.82 -51.32
CA GLN A 367 25.77 -67.54 -50.37
C GLN A 367 26.49 -68.76 -50.98
N VAL A 368 25.88 -69.42 -51.98
CA VAL A 368 26.48 -70.60 -52.65
C VAL A 368 27.88 -70.29 -53.20
N TYR A 369 28.10 -69.07 -53.69
CA TYR A 369 29.41 -68.64 -54.20
C TYR A 369 30.49 -68.60 -53.12
N LYS A 370 30.10 -68.21 -51.90
CA LYS A 370 30.97 -68.22 -50.71
C LYS A 370 31.23 -69.63 -50.21
N THR A 371 30.20 -70.48 -50.13
CA THR A 371 30.34 -71.86 -49.61
C THR A 371 31.22 -72.73 -50.51
N GLU A 372 31.12 -72.56 -51.83
CA GLU A 372 31.89 -73.33 -52.82
C GLU A 372 33.20 -72.63 -53.26
N ASN A 373 33.49 -71.44 -52.73
CA ASN A 373 34.65 -70.61 -53.08
C ASN A 373 34.77 -70.34 -54.60
N LYS A 374 33.64 -70.10 -55.27
CA LYS A 374 33.55 -69.80 -56.71
C LYS A 374 33.59 -68.29 -56.94
N PRO A 375 34.31 -67.77 -57.94
CA PRO A 375 34.32 -66.33 -58.20
C PRO A 375 32.94 -65.81 -58.63
N LEU A 376 32.47 -64.72 -58.02
CA LEU A 376 31.17 -64.10 -58.29
C LEU A 376 31.35 -62.92 -59.25
N ASN A 377 30.90 -63.10 -60.50
CA ASN A 377 30.85 -62.04 -61.50
C ASN A 377 29.49 -61.34 -61.47
N LEU A 378 29.45 -60.12 -60.92
CA LEU A 378 28.21 -59.35 -60.80
C LEU A 378 27.54 -59.08 -62.16
N GLY A 379 28.29 -58.93 -63.25
CA GLY A 379 27.71 -58.63 -64.57
C GLY A 379 26.87 -59.77 -65.12
N GLU A 380 27.31 -61.01 -64.92
CA GLU A 380 26.57 -62.21 -65.33
C GLU A 380 25.41 -62.49 -64.39
N VAL A 381 25.67 -62.46 -63.08
CA VAL A 381 24.67 -62.72 -62.04
C VAL A 381 23.52 -61.72 -62.12
N MET A 382 23.81 -60.43 -62.28
CA MET A 382 22.76 -59.43 -62.49
C MET A 382 21.99 -59.67 -63.76
N ARG A 383 22.63 -60.05 -64.86
CA ARG A 383 21.92 -60.30 -66.13
C ARG A 383 20.92 -61.43 -65.96
N ASP A 384 21.32 -62.49 -65.25
CA ASP A 384 20.47 -63.65 -64.97
C ASP A 384 19.31 -63.31 -64.03
N TYR A 385 19.56 -62.57 -62.95
CA TYR A 385 18.49 -62.11 -62.06
C TYR A 385 17.54 -61.13 -62.77
N LEU A 386 18.06 -60.15 -63.51
CA LEU A 386 17.24 -59.18 -64.21
C LEU A 386 16.39 -59.80 -65.31
N ALA A 387 16.82 -60.93 -65.90
CA ALA A 387 15.99 -61.69 -66.85
C ALA A 387 14.75 -62.32 -66.19
N GLN A 388 14.80 -62.63 -64.89
CA GLN A 388 13.69 -63.26 -64.16
C GLN A 388 12.62 -62.26 -63.68
N TYR A 389 12.95 -60.96 -63.60
CA TYR A 389 12.05 -59.93 -63.11
C TYR A 389 11.61 -58.95 -64.20
N PRO A 390 10.39 -58.38 -64.12
CA PRO A 390 9.94 -57.37 -65.07
C PRO A 390 10.76 -56.08 -64.94
N ARG A 391 10.88 -55.36 -66.06
CA ARG A 391 11.71 -54.14 -66.16
C ARG A 391 11.43 -53.08 -65.09
N SER A 392 10.20 -52.97 -64.62
CA SER A 392 9.81 -51.99 -63.58
C SER A 392 10.53 -52.20 -62.25
N ARG A 393 10.99 -53.43 -61.94
CA ARG A 393 11.73 -53.74 -60.71
C ARG A 393 13.23 -53.91 -60.91
N HIS A 394 13.75 -53.70 -62.13
CA HIS A 394 15.15 -53.93 -62.44
C HIS A 394 16.09 -53.10 -61.57
N PHE A 395 15.76 -51.84 -61.29
CA PHE A 395 16.60 -51.01 -60.42
C PHE A 395 16.68 -51.56 -58.99
N ASP A 396 15.53 -51.92 -58.42
CA ASP A 396 15.45 -52.42 -57.05
C ASP A 396 16.17 -53.76 -56.92
N VAL A 397 15.93 -54.69 -57.85
CA VAL A 397 16.60 -55.99 -57.90
C VAL A 397 18.11 -55.79 -58.08
N ALA A 398 18.54 -54.97 -59.04
CA ALA A 398 19.97 -54.74 -59.28
C ALA A 398 20.65 -54.16 -58.03
N ARG A 399 20.04 -53.17 -57.39
CA ARG A 399 20.57 -52.55 -56.16
C ARG A 399 20.68 -53.58 -55.03
N ILE A 400 19.66 -54.40 -54.83
CA ILE A 400 19.68 -55.45 -53.80
C ILE A 400 20.77 -56.49 -54.09
N VAL A 401 20.90 -56.92 -55.35
CA VAL A 401 21.97 -57.86 -55.76
C VAL A 401 23.35 -57.26 -55.52
N VAL A 402 23.60 -55.98 -55.83
CA VAL A 402 24.89 -55.33 -55.47
C VAL A 402 25.10 -55.36 -53.97
N ASP A 403 24.13 -54.88 -53.21
CA ASP A 403 24.27 -54.69 -51.77
C ASP A 403 24.56 -56.03 -51.07
N GLN A 404 23.89 -57.10 -51.51
CA GLN A 404 24.14 -58.45 -50.99
C GLN A 404 25.46 -59.06 -51.50
N ALA A 405 25.83 -58.82 -52.77
CA ALA A 405 27.08 -59.31 -53.32
C ALA A 405 28.32 -58.71 -52.62
N VAL A 406 28.31 -57.41 -52.35
CA VAL A 406 29.43 -56.72 -51.68
C VAL A 406 29.59 -57.17 -50.22
N ARG A 407 28.49 -57.58 -49.56
CA ARG A 407 28.55 -58.11 -48.19
C ARG A 407 29.21 -59.50 -48.11
N LEU A 408 29.24 -60.25 -49.21
CA LEU A 408 29.76 -61.62 -49.22
C LEU A 408 31.28 -61.69 -49.23
N GLY A 409 31.95 -60.75 -49.91
CA GLY A 409 33.38 -60.75 -50.14
C GLY A 409 33.86 -59.52 -50.91
N VAL A 410 35.15 -59.46 -51.20
CA VAL A 410 35.80 -58.36 -51.94
C VAL A 410 36.60 -58.94 -53.11
N ALA A 411 36.73 -58.19 -54.20
CA ALA A 411 37.59 -58.58 -55.29
C ALA A 411 39.06 -58.26 -54.95
N GLU A 412 39.97 -59.22 -55.06
CA GLU A 412 41.41 -58.97 -54.85
C GLU A 412 41.95 -57.93 -55.84
N ALA A 413 41.38 -57.89 -57.04
CA ALA A 413 41.69 -56.88 -58.06
C ALA A 413 41.38 -55.43 -57.63
N ASP A 414 40.47 -55.19 -56.67
CA ASP A 414 40.19 -53.84 -56.16
C ASP A 414 41.46 -53.20 -55.53
N PHE A 415 42.34 -54.01 -54.94
CA PHE A 415 43.59 -53.52 -54.33
C PHE A 415 44.69 -53.17 -55.35
N SER A 416 44.53 -53.57 -56.62
CA SER A 416 45.50 -53.30 -57.69
C SER A 416 45.43 -51.86 -58.24
N GLY A 417 44.39 -51.09 -57.88
CA GLY A 417 44.20 -49.71 -58.33
C GLY A 417 43.78 -49.56 -59.80
N LEU A 418 43.49 -50.66 -60.51
CA LEU A 418 42.98 -50.63 -61.87
C LEU A 418 41.44 -50.50 -61.86
N PRO A 419 40.85 -49.55 -62.61
CA PRO A 419 39.40 -49.39 -62.66
C PRO A 419 38.73 -50.58 -63.38
N ALA A 420 37.66 -51.11 -62.80
CA ALA A 420 36.83 -52.12 -63.46
C ALA A 420 36.16 -51.55 -64.71
N GLN A 421 35.90 -52.40 -65.72
CA GLN A 421 35.17 -51.98 -66.92
C GLN A 421 33.66 -52.09 -66.70
N TRP A 422 32.90 -51.20 -67.36
CA TRP A 422 31.43 -51.26 -67.37
C TRP A 422 30.94 -52.45 -68.20
N GLN A 423 30.33 -53.42 -67.55
CA GLN A 423 29.74 -54.60 -68.17
C GLN A 423 28.23 -54.40 -68.40
N PRO A 424 27.69 -54.66 -69.60
CA PRO A 424 26.24 -54.54 -69.85
C PRO A 424 25.45 -55.64 -69.13
N ILE A 425 24.43 -55.25 -68.37
CA ILE A 425 23.56 -56.16 -67.58
C ILE A 425 22.18 -56.35 -68.20
N ASN A 426 21.82 -55.57 -69.22
CA ASN A 426 20.64 -55.79 -70.06
C ASN A 426 20.80 -55.14 -71.45
N ASP A 427 19.89 -55.45 -72.37
CA ASP A 427 19.89 -54.92 -73.74
C ASP A 427 19.40 -53.45 -73.83
N TYR A 428 18.91 -52.90 -72.72
CA TYR A 428 18.32 -51.55 -72.65
C TYR A 428 19.30 -50.48 -72.16
N GLY A 429 20.60 -50.82 -72.08
CA GLY A 429 21.67 -49.88 -71.77
C GLY A 429 22.10 -49.82 -70.31
N ALA A 430 21.56 -50.65 -69.42
CA ALA A 430 22.06 -50.74 -68.04
C ALA A 430 23.40 -51.46 -68.00
N LYS A 431 24.32 -50.97 -67.17
CA LYS A 431 25.67 -51.51 -67.01
C LYS A 431 26.04 -51.54 -65.53
N VAL A 432 26.88 -52.50 -65.14
CA VAL A 432 27.50 -52.58 -63.81
C VAL A 432 29.01 -52.45 -63.94
N GLN A 433 29.64 -51.74 -63.02
CA GLN A 433 31.08 -51.63 -62.93
C GLN A 433 31.53 -52.30 -61.63
N ALA A 434 32.02 -53.52 -61.74
CA ALA A 434 32.53 -54.28 -60.61
C ALA A 434 33.62 -55.26 -61.08
N HIS A 435 34.64 -55.45 -60.26
CA HIS A 435 35.57 -56.58 -60.42
C HIS A 435 34.89 -57.87 -59.95
N VAL A 436 35.45 -59.02 -60.37
CA VAL A 436 34.94 -60.33 -59.96
C VAL A 436 35.33 -60.57 -58.50
N ILE A 437 34.35 -60.85 -57.64
CA ILE A 437 34.60 -61.14 -56.22
C ILE A 437 35.16 -62.56 -56.12
N ASP A 438 36.42 -62.67 -55.72
CA ASP A 438 37.18 -63.92 -55.62
C ASP A 438 37.67 -64.23 -54.20
N LYS A 439 37.48 -63.30 -53.26
CA LYS A 439 37.87 -63.45 -51.85
C LYS A 439 36.67 -63.22 -50.92
N TYR A 440 36.20 -64.29 -50.28
CA TYR A 440 35.02 -64.31 -49.39
C TYR A 440 35.34 -64.25 -47.90
#